data_AF-A0A3D0VED9-F1
#
_entry.id   AF-A0A3D0VED9-F1
#
_cell.length_a   1.000
_cell.length_b   1.000
_cell.length_c   1.000
_cell.angle_alpha   90.00
_cell.angle_beta   90.00
_cell.angle_gamma   90.00
#
_symmetry.space_group_name_H-M   'P 1'
#
loop_
_entity.id
_entity.type
_entity.pdbx_description
1 polymer ?
#
loop_
_entity_poly.entity_id
_entity_poly.type
_entity_poly.pdbx_seq_one_letter_code
_entity_poly.pdbx_strand_id
1 'polypeptide(L)'
;MAEQKSEATNTGALWGGRFVGGPADALAALSKSTHFDWRLARYDIAGSKAHARVLHKAGLLDDAELEGMLDALGRLDDDVASGAYLPAESDEDVHGSLERGLIERAGTQLGGKLRAGRSRNDQVATLGR
;
A
#
# COMPACT_ATOMS: atom_id res chain seq x y z
N MET A 1 -0.45 2.88 -39.60
CA MET A 1 -1.31 2.71 -38.40
C MET A 1 -0.41 2.92 -37.20
N ALA A 2 -0.59 4.04 -36.50
CA ALA A 2 0.24 4.37 -35.34
C ALA A 2 -0.26 3.56 -34.14
N GLU A 3 0.62 2.73 -33.60
CA GLU A 3 0.37 1.89 -32.44
C GLU A 3 0.34 2.79 -31.19
N GLN A 4 -0.83 2.87 -30.55
CA GLN A 4 -1.00 3.59 -29.28
C GLN A 4 -0.24 2.85 -28.18
N LYS A 5 0.88 3.43 -27.72
CA LYS A 5 1.55 3.02 -26.49
C LYS A 5 0.61 3.27 -25.31
N SER A 6 0.16 2.23 -24.64
CA SER A 6 -0.57 2.36 -23.38
C SER A 6 0.40 2.77 -22.27
N GLU A 7 0.27 4.01 -21.79
CA GLU A 7 0.93 4.51 -20.57
C GLU A 7 0.24 3.95 -19.31
N ALA A 8 0.31 2.64 -19.08
CA ALA A 8 -0.09 2.05 -17.81
C ALA A 8 1.17 1.60 -17.06
N THR A 9 1.82 2.54 -16.39
CA THR A 9 2.97 2.27 -15.52
C THR A 9 2.48 1.54 -14.27
N ASN A 10 2.80 0.24 -14.19
CA ASN A 10 2.82 -0.60 -12.97
C ASN A 10 1.79 -0.25 -11.88
N THR A 11 0.51 -0.30 -12.22
CA THR A 11 -0.58 -0.10 -11.26
C THR A 11 -0.60 -1.29 -10.30
N GLY A 12 -0.07 -1.12 -9.08
CA GLY A 12 -0.10 -2.13 -8.01
C GLY A 12 1.26 -2.72 -7.61
N ALA A 13 2.33 -2.52 -8.39
CA ALA A 13 3.66 -3.07 -8.08
C ALA A 13 4.65 -1.97 -7.64
N LEU A 14 5.29 -2.16 -6.48
CA LEU A 14 6.21 -1.18 -5.90
C LEU A 14 7.63 -1.22 -6.47
N TRP A 15 8.01 -2.30 -7.14
CA TRP A 15 9.39 -2.53 -7.62
C TRP A 15 9.55 -2.41 -9.15
N GLY A 16 8.47 -2.13 -9.86
CA GLY A 16 8.47 -2.14 -11.32
C GLY A 16 8.65 -0.77 -12.00
N GLY A 17 8.82 0.32 -11.25
CA GLY A 17 8.90 1.69 -11.79
C GLY A 17 10.08 1.98 -12.74
N ARG A 18 11.00 1.02 -12.93
CA ARG A 18 12.16 1.13 -13.83
C ARG A 18 12.00 0.35 -15.14
N PHE A 19 10.90 -0.37 -15.33
CA PHE A 19 10.64 -1.10 -16.57
C PHE A 19 9.82 -0.25 -17.55
N VAL A 20 10.11 -0.41 -18.84
CA VAL A 20 9.41 0.29 -19.93
C VAL A 20 7.98 -0.25 -20.12
N GLY A 21 7.71 -1.47 -19.64
CA GLY A 21 6.39 -2.11 -19.67
C GLY A 21 6.09 -2.89 -18.39
N GLY A 22 4.92 -3.53 -18.35
CA GLY A 22 4.50 -4.38 -17.22
C GLY A 22 5.28 -5.70 -17.14
N PRO A 23 5.21 -6.40 -15.99
CA PRO A 23 5.78 -7.74 -15.86
C PRO A 23 5.08 -8.71 -16.81
N ALA A 24 5.80 -9.75 -17.24
CA ALA A 24 5.17 -10.89 -17.91
C ALA A 24 4.20 -11.61 -16.95
N ASP A 25 3.13 -12.20 -17.47
CA ASP A 25 2.10 -12.88 -16.66
C ASP A 25 2.68 -13.92 -15.70
N ALA A 26 3.66 -14.70 -16.17
CA ALA A 26 4.35 -15.69 -15.34
C ALA A 26 5.08 -15.07 -14.14
N LEU A 27 5.67 -13.87 -14.32
CA LEU A 27 6.36 -13.16 -13.26
C LEU A 27 5.37 -12.55 -12.27
N ALA A 28 4.26 -11.98 -12.74
CA ALA A 28 3.19 -11.47 -11.89
C ALA A 28 2.58 -12.59 -11.03
N ALA A 29 2.31 -13.75 -11.63
CA ALA A 29 1.80 -14.92 -10.91
C ALA A 29 2.78 -15.44 -9.86
N LEU A 30 4.09 -15.47 -10.17
CA LEU A 30 5.13 -15.91 -9.24
C LEU A 30 5.32 -14.94 -8.07
N SER A 31 5.10 -13.64 -8.27
CA SER A 31 5.33 -12.61 -7.25
C SER A 31 4.17 -12.46 -6.27
N LYS A 32 3.01 -13.05 -6.57
CA LYS A 32 1.79 -12.87 -5.77
C LYS A 32 1.85 -13.62 -4.43
N SER A 33 1.72 -12.90 -3.32
CA SER A 33 1.72 -13.44 -1.95
C SER A 33 0.40 -13.25 -1.19
N THR A 34 -0.55 -12.48 -1.73
CA THR A 34 -1.86 -12.19 -1.10
C THR A 34 -2.64 -13.41 -0.62
N HIS A 35 -2.43 -14.57 -1.24
CA HIS A 35 -3.06 -15.84 -0.85
C HIS A 35 -2.58 -16.38 0.52
N PHE A 36 -1.45 -15.93 1.05
CA PHE A 36 -0.97 -16.32 2.39
C PHE A 36 -0.64 -15.13 3.31
N ASP A 37 -0.23 -13.98 2.77
CA ASP A 37 0.21 -12.84 3.58
C ASP A 37 -0.94 -11.93 4.05
N TRP A 38 -2.16 -12.10 3.51
CA TRP A 38 -3.32 -11.29 3.90
C TRP A 38 -3.64 -11.38 5.40
N ARG A 39 -3.27 -12.49 6.05
CA ARG A 39 -3.34 -12.65 7.50
C ARG A 39 -2.59 -11.55 8.29
N LEU A 40 -1.65 -10.86 7.64
CA LEU A 40 -0.86 -9.77 8.21
C LEU A 40 -1.52 -8.40 8.06
N ALA A 41 -2.67 -8.28 7.39
CA ALA A 41 -3.24 -6.99 7.00
C ALA A 41 -3.43 -6.04 8.19
N ARG A 42 -4.04 -6.52 9.28
CA ARG A 42 -4.29 -5.69 10.47
C ARG A 42 -3.01 -5.28 11.19
N TYR A 43 -1.96 -6.12 11.14
CA TYR A 43 -0.65 -5.78 11.67
C TYR A 43 0.03 -4.69 10.84
N ASP A 44 -0.08 -4.76 9.51
CA ASP A 44 0.44 -3.74 8.61
C ASP A 44 -0.26 -2.39 8.83
N ILE A 45 -1.59 -2.38 8.98
CA ILE A 45 -2.35 -1.17 9.28
C ILE A 45 -1.92 -0.58 10.63
N ALA A 46 -1.74 -1.40 11.66
CA ALA A 46 -1.26 -0.94 12.96
C ALA A 46 0.15 -0.32 12.85
N GLY A 47 1.07 -0.97 12.14
CA GLY A 47 2.41 -0.45 11.86
C GLY A 47 2.37 0.86 11.04
N SER A 48 1.44 0.96 10.09
CA SER A 48 1.19 2.17 9.31
C SER A 48 0.66 3.32 10.16
N LYS A 49 -0.24 3.07 11.11
CA LYS A 49 -0.69 4.06 12.10
C LYS A 49 0.48 4.53 12.98
N ALA A 50 1.39 3.64 13.36
CA ALA A 50 2.59 4.01 14.12
C ALA A 50 3.54 4.87 13.27
N HIS A 51 3.77 4.49 12.01
CA HIS A 51 4.61 5.24 11.08
C HIS A 51 4.07 6.65 10.80
N ALA A 52 2.76 6.81 10.64
CA ALA A 52 2.14 8.13 10.51
C ALA A 52 2.48 9.06 11.68
N ARG A 53 2.47 8.54 12.92
CA ARG A 53 2.88 9.31 14.12
C ARG A 53 4.38 9.64 14.11
N VAL A 54 5.22 8.75 13.59
CA VAL A 54 6.66 9.02 13.41
C VAL A 54 6.88 10.14 12.39
N LEU A 55 6.16 10.13 11.27
CA LEU A 55 6.24 11.18 10.24
C LEU A 55 5.79 12.54 10.78
N HIS A 56 4.71 12.58 11.55
CA HIS A 56 4.26 13.79 12.23
C HIS A 56 5.33 14.33 13.21
N LYS A 57 5.87 13.46 14.07
CA LYS A 57 6.96 13.84 14.99
C LYS A 57 8.20 14.35 14.25
N ALA A 58 8.45 13.87 13.03
CA ALA A 58 9.54 14.33 12.17
C ALA A 58 9.21 15.60 11.36
N GLY A 59 8.01 16.17 11.50
CA GLY A 59 7.56 17.36 10.76
C GLY A 59 7.22 17.11 9.29
N LEU A 60 6.99 15.85 8.91
CA LEU A 60 6.62 15.46 7.53
C LEU A 60 5.10 15.36 7.32
N LEU A 61 4.33 15.34 8.42
CA LEU A 61 2.89 15.52 8.45
C LEU A 61 2.58 16.65 9.44
N ASP A 62 1.64 17.53 9.09
CA ASP A 62 1.04 18.43 10.07
C ASP A 62 -0.06 17.73 10.90
N ASP A 63 -0.66 18.46 11.85
CA ASP A 63 -1.69 17.91 12.74
C ASP A 63 -2.94 17.41 11.98
N ALA A 64 -3.37 18.16 10.97
CA ALA A 64 -4.55 17.82 10.18
C ALA A 64 -4.27 16.61 9.26
N GLU A 65 -3.06 16.54 8.71
CA GLU A 65 -2.60 15.41 7.91
C GLU A 65 -2.46 14.14 8.75
N LEU A 66 -1.95 14.25 9.99
CA LEU A 66 -1.90 13.11 10.90
C LEU A 66 -3.32 12.62 11.23
N GLU A 67 -4.24 13.52 11.59
CA GLU A 67 -5.63 13.16 11.89
C GLU A 67 -6.30 12.47 10.70
N GLY A 68 -6.19 13.05 9.51
CA GLY A 68 -6.74 12.48 8.28
C GLY A 68 -6.13 11.12 7.92
N MET A 69 -4.83 10.93 8.13
CA MET A 69 -4.15 9.66 7.90
C MET A 69 -4.66 8.58 8.88
N LEU A 70 -4.79 8.92 10.17
CA LEU A 70 -5.26 7.99 11.20
C LEU A 70 -6.73 7.61 11.00
N ASP A 71 -7.58 8.55 10.60
CA ASP A 71 -8.98 8.29 10.24
C ASP A 71 -9.08 7.34 9.03
N ALA A 72 -8.34 7.62 7.95
CA ALA A 72 -8.37 6.78 6.76
C ALA A 72 -7.86 5.35 7.03
N LEU A 73 -6.79 5.21 7.82
CA LEU A 73 -6.30 3.91 8.29
C LEU A 73 -7.26 3.24 9.28
N GLY A 74 -8.07 4.00 10.01
CA GLY A 74 -9.17 3.51 10.84
C GLY A 74 -10.24 2.83 9.99
N ARG A 75 -10.79 3.58 9.03
CA ARG A 75 -11.79 3.08 8.08
C ARG A 75 -11.30 1.86 7.30
N LEU A 76 -10.03 1.87 6.86
CA LEU A 76 -9.44 0.70 6.18
C LEU A 76 -9.37 -0.54 7.09
N ASP A 77 -9.03 -0.37 8.38
CA ASP A 77 -9.02 -1.51 9.33
C ASP A 77 -10.42 -2.09 9.52
N ASP A 78 -11.44 -1.24 9.63
CA ASP A 78 -12.84 -1.67 9.77
C ASP A 78 -13.34 -2.43 8.53
N ASP A 79 -12.98 -1.97 7.33
CA ASP A 79 -13.33 -2.63 6.08
C ASP A 79 -12.59 -3.97 5.91
N VAL A 80 -11.32 -4.05 6.33
CA VAL A 80 -10.55 -5.30 6.36
C VAL A 80 -11.14 -6.29 7.38
N ALA A 81 -11.50 -5.81 8.57
CA ALA A 81 -12.03 -6.64 9.65
C ALA A 81 -13.44 -7.20 9.32
N SER A 82 -14.27 -6.42 8.62
CA SER A 82 -15.59 -6.84 8.17
C SER A 82 -15.57 -7.68 6.89
N GLY A 83 -14.45 -7.71 6.17
CA GLY A 83 -14.32 -8.35 4.86
C GLY A 83 -14.88 -7.52 3.71
N ALA A 84 -15.27 -6.27 3.96
CA ALA A 84 -15.68 -5.32 2.92
C ALA A 84 -14.52 -4.88 2.02
N TYR A 85 -13.28 -4.98 2.51
CA TYR A 85 -12.06 -4.79 1.73
C TYR A 85 -11.22 -6.06 1.71
N LEU A 86 -10.89 -6.51 0.49
CA LEU A 86 -10.08 -7.69 0.21
C LEU A 86 -9.04 -7.34 -0.87
N PRO A 87 -7.94 -8.11 -0.96
CA PRO A 87 -6.96 -7.89 -2.02
C PRO A 87 -7.59 -8.15 -3.38
N ALA A 88 -7.31 -7.26 -4.33
CA ALA A 88 -7.69 -7.44 -5.72
C ALA A 88 -6.84 -8.54 -6.36
N GLU A 89 -7.33 -9.13 -7.46
CA GLU A 89 -6.55 -10.15 -8.16
C GLU A 89 -5.19 -9.64 -8.67
N SER A 90 -5.11 -8.35 -8.98
CA SER A 90 -3.91 -7.65 -9.42
C SER A 90 -2.95 -7.26 -8.29
N ASP A 91 -3.35 -7.37 -7.02
CA ASP A 91 -2.47 -7.02 -5.91
C ASP A 91 -1.41 -8.11 -5.71
N GLU A 92 -0.15 -7.68 -5.76
CA GLU A 92 1.01 -8.54 -5.54
C GLU A 92 1.03 -9.07 -4.09
N ASP A 93 0.98 -8.17 -3.12
CA ASP A 93 1.13 -8.47 -1.69
C ASP A 93 0.12 -7.69 -0.83
N VAL A 94 0.01 -8.05 0.45
CA VAL A 94 -0.84 -7.33 1.44
C VAL A 94 -0.49 -5.85 1.54
N HIS A 95 0.79 -5.54 1.37
CA HIS A 95 1.40 -4.24 1.50
C HIS A 95 0.94 -3.24 0.43
N GLY A 96 1.00 -3.63 -0.84
CA GLY A 96 0.53 -2.88 -1.99
C GLY A 96 -0.99 -2.78 -2.00
N SER A 97 -1.68 -3.87 -1.62
CA SER A 97 -3.13 -3.87 -1.48
C SER A 97 -3.61 -2.83 -0.47
N LEU A 98 -3.06 -2.81 0.74
CA LEU A 98 -3.47 -1.86 1.77
C LEU A 98 -3.11 -0.42 1.43
N GLU A 99 -2.01 -0.20 0.72
CA GLU A 99 -1.64 1.12 0.24
C GLU A 99 -2.63 1.66 -0.81
N ARG A 100 -3.08 0.81 -1.74
CA ARG A 100 -4.16 1.16 -2.66
C ARG A 100 -5.43 1.54 -1.89
N GLY A 101 -5.82 0.71 -0.91
CA GLY A 101 -6.99 0.97 -0.07
C GLY A 101 -6.87 2.24 0.77
N LEU A 102 -5.68 2.60 1.22
CA LEU A 102 -5.41 3.86 1.91
C LEU A 102 -5.56 5.05 0.96
N ILE A 103 -4.98 4.99 -0.24
CA ILE A 103 -5.09 6.05 -1.25
C ILE A 103 -6.56 6.30 -1.64
N GLU A 104 -7.36 5.25 -1.78
CA GLU A 104 -8.80 5.36 -2.05
C GLU A 104 -9.55 6.14 -0.95
N ARG A 105 -9.11 6.03 0.32
CA ARG A 105 -9.77 6.66 1.49
C ARG A 105 -9.21 8.04 1.85
N ALA A 106 -7.90 8.23 1.73
CA ALA A 106 -7.18 9.44 2.13
C ALA A 106 -6.90 10.39 0.95
N GLY A 107 -7.05 9.92 -0.29
CA GLY A 107 -6.57 10.61 -1.48
C GLY A 107 -5.08 10.40 -1.73
N THR A 108 -4.66 10.60 -2.99
CA THR A 108 -3.29 10.34 -3.46
C THR A 108 -2.24 11.17 -2.73
N GLN A 109 -2.53 12.45 -2.46
CA GLN A 109 -1.59 13.37 -1.83
C GLN A 109 -1.27 12.94 -0.39
N LEU A 110 -2.30 12.70 0.43
CA LEU A 110 -2.11 12.33 1.82
C LEU A 110 -1.64 10.88 1.93
N GLY A 111 -2.33 9.92 1.30
CA GLY A 111 -1.97 8.50 1.35
C GLY A 111 -0.55 8.23 0.84
N GLY A 112 -0.11 8.94 -0.21
CA GLY A 112 1.23 8.82 -0.75
C GLY A 112 2.35 9.25 0.22
N LYS A 113 2.08 10.18 1.15
CA LYS A 113 3.07 10.61 2.15
C LYS A 113 3.50 9.50 3.10
N LEU A 114 2.67 8.47 3.31
CA LEU A 114 2.98 7.37 4.22
C LEU A 114 4.23 6.56 3.79
N ARG A 115 4.62 6.64 2.51
CA ARG A 115 5.85 5.99 2.00
C ARG A 115 7.14 6.65 2.48
N ALA A 116 7.10 7.91 2.92
CA ALA A 116 8.30 8.65 3.28
C ALA A 116 9.08 7.91 4.38
N GLY A 117 10.38 7.70 4.15
CA GLY A 117 11.28 7.09 5.14
C GLY A 117 11.01 5.63 5.49
N ARG A 118 10.18 4.90 4.73
CA ARG A 118 9.85 3.48 4.99
C ARG A 118 10.21 2.60 3.79
N SER A 119 10.74 1.40 4.04
CA SER A 119 10.93 0.37 3.01
C SER A 119 10.04 -0.84 3.30
N ARG A 120 9.78 -1.67 2.29
CA ARG A 120 9.04 -2.93 2.50
C ARG A 120 9.86 -3.94 3.30
N ASN A 121 11.19 -3.84 3.27
CA ASN A 121 12.08 -4.73 4.02
C ASN A 121 11.93 -4.58 5.55
N ASP A 122 11.93 -3.35 6.07
CA ASP A 122 11.71 -3.09 7.51
C ASP A 122 10.25 -3.28 7.89
N GLN A 123 9.33 -2.90 7.01
CA GLN A 123 7.90 -3.07 7.23
C GLN A 123 7.54 -4.54 7.47
N VAL A 124 7.92 -5.46 6.55
CA VAL A 124 7.59 -6.89 6.69
C VAL A 124 8.26 -7.51 7.92
N ALA A 125 9.50 -7.13 8.23
CA ALA A 125 10.23 -7.63 9.39
C ALA A 125 9.61 -7.23 10.75
N THR A 126 8.75 -6.21 10.76
CA THR A 126 8.06 -5.71 11.95
C THR A 126 6.75 -6.48 12.23
N LEU A 127 6.13 -7.11 11.23
CA LEU A 127 4.77 -7.66 11.35
C LEU A 127 4.68 -9.03 12.05
N GLY A 128 5.77 -9.79 12.11
CA GLY A 128 5.81 -11.16 12.63
C GLY A 128 6.34 -11.31 14.06
N ARG A 129 6.38 -10.22 14.83
CA ARG A 129 6.92 -10.18 16.21
C ARG A 129 5.81 -9.91 17.21
#